data_AF-Q769C5-F1
#
_entry.id   AF-Q769C5-F1
#
_cell.length_a   1.000
_cell.length_b   1.000
_cell.length_c   1.000
_cell.angle_alpha   90.00
_cell.angle_beta   90.00
_cell.angle_gamma   90.00
#
_symmetry.space_group_name_H-M   'P 1'
#
loop_
_entity.id
_entity.type
_entity.pdbx_description
1 polymer ?
#
loop_
_entity_poly.entity_id
_entity_poly.type
_entity_poly.pdbx_seq_one_letter_code
_entity_poly.pdbx_strand_id
1 'polypeptide(L)'
;WFEKIASKLPEADKKKIEDAIESAIQWLDANQLAESDEFEDKMKGLESICNPIIAKMYQGAGGDMGGAMDDDAPAPSGGSGAGPKIEEVD
;
A
#
# COMPACT_ATOMS: atom_id res chain seq x y z
N TRP A 1 -7.97 9.68 2.17
CA TRP A 1 -6.87 8.70 2.00
C TRP A 1 -7.06 7.89 0.73
N PHE A 2 -8.20 7.21 0.53
CA PHE A 2 -8.52 6.48 -0.70
C PHE A 2 -8.40 7.31 -1.99
N GLU A 3 -8.96 8.52 -2.05
CA GLU A 3 -8.84 9.44 -3.21
C GLU A 3 -7.39 9.70 -3.67
N LYS A 4 -6.45 9.76 -2.72
CA LYS A 4 -5.02 9.98 -3.00
C LYS A 4 -4.35 8.73 -3.58
N ILE A 5 -4.88 7.56 -3.27
CA ILE A 5 -4.43 6.26 -3.78
C ILE A 5 -5.07 5.99 -5.14
N ALA A 6 -6.38 6.22 -5.27
CA ALA A 6 -7.16 5.98 -6.48
C ALA A 6 -6.63 6.72 -7.71
N SER A 7 -6.07 7.93 -7.54
CA SER A 7 -5.48 8.70 -8.66
C SER A 7 -4.18 8.13 -9.23
N LYS A 8 -3.54 7.18 -8.52
CA LYS A 8 -2.30 6.52 -8.94
C LYS A 8 -2.49 5.07 -9.37
N LEU A 9 -3.72 4.58 -9.32
CA LEU A 9 -4.05 3.19 -9.67
C LEU A 9 -4.49 3.08 -11.14
N PRO A 10 -4.17 1.96 -11.80
CA PRO A 10 -4.85 1.59 -13.05
C PRO A 10 -6.37 1.57 -12.85
N GLU A 11 -7.13 1.95 -13.88
CA GLU A 11 -8.61 2.00 -13.79
C GLU A 11 -9.22 0.66 -13.35
N ALA A 12 -8.66 -0.46 -13.80
CA ALA A 12 -9.11 -1.79 -13.42
C ALA A 12 -8.94 -2.06 -11.91
N ASP A 13 -7.80 -1.67 -11.34
CA ASP A 13 -7.53 -1.83 -9.90
C ASP A 13 -8.38 -0.87 -9.07
N LYS A 14 -8.57 0.37 -9.55
CA LYS A 14 -9.47 1.34 -8.94
C LYS A 14 -10.90 0.79 -8.87
N LYS A 15 -11.44 0.32 -10.00
CA LYS A 15 -12.78 -0.29 -10.07
C LYS A 15 -12.91 -1.48 -9.13
N LYS A 16 -11.89 -2.34 -9.05
CA LYS A 16 -11.90 -3.50 -8.16
C LYS A 16 -12.02 -3.10 -6.68
N ILE A 17 -11.37 -2.01 -6.26
CA ILE A 17 -11.50 -1.51 -4.88
C ILE A 17 -12.87 -0.86 -4.66
N GLU A 18 -13.35 -0.05 -5.61
CA GLU A 18 -14.68 0.59 -5.53
C GLU A 18 -15.79 -0.47 -5.39
N ASP A 19 -15.79 -1.49 -6.25
CA ASP A 19 -16.76 -2.59 -6.21
C ASP A 19 -16.69 -3.35 -4.86
N ALA A 20 -15.48 -3.53 -4.30
CA ALA A 20 -15.29 -4.18 -2.99
C ALA A 20 -15.81 -3.33 -1.82
N ILE A 21 -15.60 -2.01 -1.87
CA ILE A 21 -16.12 -1.06 -0.88
C ILE A 21 -17.65 -1.02 -0.94
N GLU A 22 -18.24 -0.93 -2.13
CA GLU A 22 -19.69 -0.95 -2.29
C GLU A 22 -20.31 -2.24 -1.74
N SER A 23 -19.70 -3.39 -2.04
CA SER A 23 -20.13 -4.68 -1.47
C SER A 23 -19.99 -4.72 0.06
N ALA A 24 -18.97 -4.07 0.62
CA ALA A 24 -18.81 -3.97 2.07
C ALA A 24 -19.89 -3.10 2.70
N ILE A 25 -20.19 -1.94 2.12
CA ILE A 25 -21.25 -1.03 2.59
C ILE A 25 -22.61 -1.73 2.56
N GLN A 26 -22.97 -2.37 1.44
CA GLN A 26 -24.23 -3.09 1.32
C GLN A 26 -24.36 -4.22 2.36
N TRP A 27 -23.24 -4.91 2.62
CA TRP A 27 -23.23 -5.93 3.66
C TRP A 27 -23.41 -5.32 5.05
N LEU A 28 -22.72 -4.22 5.38
CA LEU A 28 -22.86 -3.52 6.66
C LEU A 28 -24.30 -3.03 6.88
N ASP A 29 -24.94 -2.48 5.85
CA ASP A 29 -26.32 -1.99 5.91
C ASP A 29 -27.31 -3.13 6.20
N ALA A 30 -27.08 -4.32 5.64
CA ALA A 30 -27.92 -5.49 5.84
C ALA A 30 -27.62 -6.28 7.12
N ASN A 31 -26.42 -6.11 7.69
CA ASN A 31 -25.89 -6.95 8.77
C ASN A 31 -25.42 -6.11 9.98
N GLN A 32 -26.19 -5.07 10.35
CA GLN A 32 -25.85 -4.17 11.46
C GLN A 32 -25.76 -4.85 12.84
N LEU A 33 -26.34 -6.04 12.99
CA LEU A 33 -26.35 -6.84 14.21
C LEU A 33 -25.48 -8.12 14.08
N ALA A 34 -24.60 -8.17 13.08
CA ALA A 34 -23.66 -9.27 12.92
C ALA A 34 -22.77 -9.45 14.15
N GLU A 35 -22.25 -10.65 14.33
CA GLU A 35 -21.29 -10.93 15.39
C GLU A 35 -19.88 -10.39 15.02
N SER A 36 -19.03 -10.27 16.04
CA SER A 36 -17.69 -9.69 15.87
C SER A 36 -16.84 -10.46 14.87
N ASP A 37 -16.97 -11.79 14.84
CA ASP A 37 -16.30 -12.67 13.91
C ASP A 37 -16.75 -12.45 12.46
N GLU A 38 -18.06 -12.24 12.23
CA GLU A 38 -18.59 -11.91 10.90
C GLU A 38 -18.08 -10.55 10.39
N PHE A 39 -18.00 -9.54 11.27
CA PHE A 39 -17.40 -8.25 10.92
C PHE A 39 -15.90 -8.38 10.61
N GLU A 40 -15.17 -9.15 11.41
CA GLU A 40 -13.75 -9.43 11.16
C GLU A 40 -13.53 -10.14 9.82
N ASP A 41 -14.34 -11.12 9.49
CA ASP A 41 -14.24 -11.85 8.23
C ASP A 41 -14.56 -10.95 7.04
N LYS A 42 -15.56 -10.07 7.18
CA LYS A 42 -15.86 -9.09 6.13
C LYS A 42 -14.71 -8.09 5.94
N MET A 43 -14.11 -7.63 7.04
CA MET A 43 -12.94 -6.74 7.02
C MET A 43 -11.73 -7.43 6.36
N LYS A 44 -11.39 -8.66 6.78
CA LYS A 44 -10.30 -9.45 6.18
C LYS A 44 -10.53 -9.67 4.68
N GLY A 45 -11.78 -9.92 4.28
CA GLY A 45 -12.17 -10.02 2.87
C GLY A 45 -11.86 -8.74 2.09
N LEU A 46 -12.23 -7.57 2.62
CA LEU A 46 -11.93 -6.28 1.99
C LEU A 46 -10.41 -6.00 1.93
N GLU A 47 -9.69 -6.24 3.03
CA GLU A 47 -8.24 -6.06 3.11
C GLU A 47 -7.49 -6.97 2.12
N SER A 48 -7.94 -8.21 1.93
CA SER A 48 -7.32 -9.14 0.98
C SER A 48 -7.34 -8.63 -0.46
N ILE A 49 -8.27 -7.73 -0.79
CA ILE A 49 -8.38 -7.08 -2.10
C ILE A 49 -7.54 -5.80 -2.12
N CYS A 50 -7.68 -4.95 -1.10
CA CYS A 50 -7.05 -3.63 -1.06
C CYS A 50 -5.53 -3.70 -0.86
N ASN A 51 -5.05 -4.51 0.08
CA ASN A 51 -3.64 -4.58 0.46
C ASN A 51 -2.69 -4.92 -0.69
N PRO A 52 -2.93 -5.96 -1.53
CA PRO A 52 -2.04 -6.25 -2.65
C PRO A 52 -2.03 -5.15 -3.72
N ILE A 53 -3.14 -4.44 -3.91
CA ILE A 53 -3.22 -3.33 -4.89
C ILE A 53 -2.42 -2.12 -4.37
N ILE A 54 -2.59 -1.78 -3.09
CA ILE A 54 -1.86 -0.70 -2.44
C ILE A 54 -0.35 -1.02 -2.40
N ALA A 55 0.04 -2.26 -2.10
CA ALA A 55 1.43 -2.69 -2.11
C ALA A 55 2.08 -2.52 -3.50
N LYS A 56 1.38 -2.91 -4.58
CA LYS A 56 1.84 -2.69 -5.96
C LYS A 56 2.02 -1.21 -6.29
N MET A 57 1.14 -0.33 -5.79
CA MET A 57 1.27 1.11 -5.99
C MET A 57 2.56 1.65 -5.33
N TYR A 58 2.88 1.21 -4.10
CA TYR A 58 4.12 1.63 -3.43
C TYR A 58 5.37 1.05 -4.09
N GLN A 59 5.32 -0.19 -4.60
CA GLN A 59 6.42 -0.78 -5.35
C GLN A 59 6.65 -0.08 -6.71
N GLY A 60 5.58 0.29 -7.40
CA GLY A 60 5.65 1.06 -8.65
C GLY A 60 6.12 2.51 -8.44
N ALA A 61 5.80 3.12 -7.31
CA ALA A 61 6.28 4.45 -6.93
C ALA A 61 7.76 4.46 -6.49
N GLY A 62 8.33 3.30 -6.14
CA GLY A 62 9.75 3.15 -5.78
C GLY A 62 10.72 3.16 -6.97
N GLY A 63 10.22 3.07 -8.20
CA GLY A 63 11.04 3.13 -9.42
C GLY A 63 11.42 4.56 -9.86
N ASP A 64 10.71 5.58 -9.39
CA ASP A 64 10.83 6.96 -9.89
C ASP A 64 11.53 7.91 -8.90
N MET A 65 11.92 7.43 -7.71
CA MET A 65 12.73 8.19 -6.73
C MET A 65 14.22 7.81 -6.71
N GLY A 66 14.68 6.96 -7.64
CA GLY A 66 16.09 6.56 -7.75
C GLY A 66 16.91 7.31 -8.81
N GLY A 67 16.32 8.25 -9.55
CA GLY A 67 16.93 8.90 -10.71
C GLY A 67 17.43 10.31 -10.44
N ALA A 68 18.33 10.51 -9.48
CA ALA A 68 19.07 11.78 -9.34
C ALA A 68 20.43 11.56 -8.68
N MET A 69 21.26 10.71 -9.27
CA MET A 69 22.71 10.85 -9.17
C MET A 69 23.26 10.58 -10.58
N ASP A 70 23.33 11.64 -11.38
CA ASP A 70 24.18 11.69 -12.56
C ASP A 70 25.63 11.47 -12.08
N ASP A 71 26.13 10.29 -12.41
CA ASP A 71 27.47 9.79 -12.14
C ASP A 71 28.41 10.38 -13.20
N ASP A 72 29.03 11.52 -12.90
CA ASP A 72 30.14 12.06 -13.71
C ASP A 72 31.25 12.61 -12.81
N ALA A 73 32.06 11.70 -12.24
CA ALA A 73 33.50 11.85 -12.05
C ALA A 73 34.14 10.59 -11.44
N PRO A 74 35.27 10.09 -11.97
CA PRO A 74 35.88 8.85 -11.48
C PRO A 74 36.88 9.07 -10.33
N ALA A 75 36.89 8.07 -9.44
CA ALA A 75 38.04 7.51 -8.70
C ALA A 75 38.38 8.09 -7.28
N PRO A 76 39.16 7.35 -6.45
CA PRO A 76 38.63 6.61 -5.32
C PRO A 76 39.40 6.85 -4.01
N SER A 77 38.75 6.95 -2.85
CA SER A 77 39.47 6.77 -1.58
C SER A 77 38.56 6.74 -0.37
N GLY A 78 38.72 5.71 0.44
CA GLY A 78 38.77 5.88 1.89
C GLY A 78 37.52 5.48 2.66
N GLY A 79 37.58 4.27 3.22
CA GLY A 79 37.46 4.13 4.67
C GLY A 79 36.07 4.19 5.29
N SER A 80 35.68 3.03 5.82
CA SER A 80 35.01 2.87 7.12
C SER A 80 33.62 3.48 7.33
N GLY A 81 32.67 2.59 7.61
CA GLY A 81 31.82 2.79 8.79
C GLY A 81 30.32 2.66 8.58
N ALA A 82 29.76 1.76 9.40
CA ALA A 82 28.38 1.72 9.89
C ALA A 82 27.30 1.32 8.88
N GLY A 83 26.87 0.06 8.99
CA GLY A 83 25.59 -0.41 8.48
C GLY A 83 24.40 0.31 9.15
N PRO A 84 23.19 0.16 8.58
CA PRO A 84 22.02 0.93 8.98
C PRO A 84 21.61 0.65 10.43
N LYS A 85 21.44 1.73 11.20
CA LYS A 85 20.86 1.69 12.54
C LYS A 85 19.38 1.36 12.43
N ILE A 86 19.02 0.17 12.91
CA ILE A 86 17.68 -0.14 13.36
C ILE A 86 17.40 0.70 14.61
N GLU A 87 16.48 1.67 14.52
CA GLU A 87 15.88 2.23 15.74
C GLU A 87 14.81 1.24 16.19
N GLU A 88 15.15 0.54 17.26
CA GLU A 88 14.21 -0.29 18.00
C GLU A 88 13.16 0.59 18.67
N VAL A 89 12.03 -0.08 18.89
CA VAL A 89 10.78 0.40 19.46
C VAL A 89 10.98 0.98 20.87
N ASP A 90 10.29 2.09 21.15
CA ASP A 90 9.73 2.41 22.47
C ASP A 90 8.34 3.02 22.25
#